data_AF-A0A1F7GUY6-F1
#
_entry.id   AF-A0A1F7GUY6-F1
#
_cell.length_a   1.000
_cell.length_b   1.000
_cell.length_c   1.000
_cell.angle_alpha   90.00
_cell.angle_beta   90.00
_cell.angle_gamma   90.00
#
_symmetry.space_group_name_H-M   'P 1'
#
loop_
_entity.id
_entity.type
_entity.pdbx_description
1 polymer ?
#
loop_
_entity_poly.entity_id
_entity_poly.type
_entity_poly.pdbx_seq_one_letter_code
_entity_poly.pdbx_strand_id
1 'polypeptide(L)'
;MLKKLMKVQKGFTLVEILIVVALIAILAVIALITINPAEAQKRSRDAQRLKELGTLQGIVEQYIGDNISSLTAMSAFSTGGNNQCGTGGWHGLDLCKYANTVSIDPVNRDGEYTLSDGTIQTGALGYQIQMDNNLRYNVCARMESSANAGKLTSDGVINNYFEVYSSTGGPTCGF
;
A
#
# COMPACT_ATOMS: atom_id res chain seq x y z
N MET A 1 29.95 62.74 22.35
CA MET A 1 28.63 62.31 22.86
C MET A 1 27.86 61.64 21.73
N LEU A 2 27.63 60.32 21.79
CA LEU A 2 26.92 59.57 20.75
C LEU A 2 25.40 59.59 21.05
N LYS A 3 24.61 60.26 20.21
CA LYS A 3 23.14 60.18 20.26
C LYS A 3 22.70 58.80 19.74
N LYS A 4 22.27 57.92 20.65
CA LYS A 4 21.67 56.63 20.33
C LYS A 4 20.32 56.87 19.65
N LEU A 5 20.23 56.63 18.34
CA LEU A 5 19.00 56.69 17.57
C LEU A 5 18.12 55.48 17.96
N MET A 6 17.13 55.68 18.83
CA MET A 6 16.12 54.66 19.12
C MET A 6 15.19 54.53 17.91
N LYS A 7 15.38 53.46 17.14
CA LYS A 7 14.55 53.10 15.99
C LYS A 7 13.21 52.58 16.51
N VAL A 8 12.12 53.33 16.31
CA VAL A 8 10.77 52.92 16.69
C VAL A 8 10.39 51.68 15.88
N GLN A 9 10.21 50.53 16.53
CA GLN A 9 9.67 49.35 15.89
C GLN A 9 8.16 49.53 15.71
N LYS A 10 7.70 49.53 14.46
CA LYS A 10 6.27 49.49 14.14
C LYS A 10 5.76 48.07 14.42
N GLY A 11 4.79 47.94 15.32
CA GLY A 11 4.06 46.70 15.55
C GLY A 11 2.97 46.48 14.50
N PHE A 12 2.51 45.24 14.39
CA PHE A 12 1.35 44.90 13.56
C PHE A 12 0.07 45.49 14.14
N THR A 13 -0.81 45.97 13.28
CA THR A 13 -2.17 46.39 13.65
C THR A 13 -3.09 45.17 13.75
N LEU A 14 -4.15 45.29 14.55
CA LEU A 14 -5.18 44.26 14.66
C LEU A 14 -5.87 44.00 13.32
N VAL A 15 -6.04 45.04 12.49
CA VAL A 15 -6.65 44.94 11.16
C VAL A 15 -5.77 44.12 10.23
N GLU A 16 -4.45 44.28 10.28
CA GLU A 16 -3.53 43.50 9.46
C GLU A 16 -3.59 42.01 9.82
N ILE A 17 -3.64 41.67 11.11
CA ILE A 17 -3.78 40.26 11.52
C ILE A 17 -5.15 39.69 11.11
N LEU A 18 -6.22 40.48 11.20
CA LEU A 18 -7.57 40.06 10.81
C LEU A 18 -7.68 39.76 9.30
N ILE A 19 -7.10 40.62 8.45
CA ILE A 19 -7.08 40.38 7.00
C ILE A 19 -6.23 39.16 6.67
N VAL A 20 -5.09 38.97 7.33
CA VAL A 20 -4.19 37.84 7.07
C VAL A 20 -4.87 36.50 7.41
N VAL A 21 -5.53 36.37 8.57
CA VAL A 21 -6.22 35.12 8.90
C VAL A 21 -7.40 34.86 7.97
N ALA A 22 -8.12 35.90 7.54
CA ALA A 22 -9.19 35.77 6.55
C ALA A 22 -8.65 35.26 5.20
N LEU A 23 -7.50 35.78 4.74
CA LEU A 23 -6.86 35.33 3.51
C LEU A 23 -6.31 33.90 3.62
N ILE A 24 -5.69 33.53 4.75
CA ILE A 24 -5.21 32.16 4.99
C ILE A 24 -6.38 31.17 4.96
N ALA A 25 -7.53 31.53 5.54
CA ALA A 25 -8.71 30.68 5.52
C ALA A 25 -9.20 30.41 4.08
N ILE A 26 -9.25 31.45 3.23
CA ILE A 26 -9.65 31.30 1.81
C ILE A 26 -8.66 30.41 1.05
N LEU A 27 -7.36 30.66 1.21
CA LEU A 27 -6.32 29.87 0.54
C LEU A 27 -6.33 28.40 0.99
N ALA A 28 -6.58 28.13 2.27
CA ALA A 28 -6.64 26.77 2.80
C ALA A 28 -7.79 25.96 2.18
N VAL A 29 -8.97 26.56 2.01
CA VAL A 29 -10.12 25.89 1.37
C VAL A 29 -9.81 25.56 -0.09
N ILE A 30 -9.24 26.50 -0.84
CA ILE A 30 -8.87 26.28 -2.25
C ILE A 30 -7.83 25.15 -2.36
N ALA A 31 -6.82 25.13 -1.49
CA ALA A 31 -5.76 24.12 -1.51
C ALA A 31 -6.27 22.69 -1.27
N LEU A 32 -7.27 22.51 -0.39
CA LEU A 32 -7.85 21.19 -0.10
C LEU A 32 -8.67 20.63 -1.28
N ILE A 33 -9.31 21.50 -2.06
CA ILE A 33 -10.07 21.08 -3.24
C ILE A 33 -9.14 20.64 -4.36
N THR A 34 -7.99 21.31 -4.51
CA THR A 34 -7.04 21.01 -5.59
C THR A 34 -6.16 19.81 -5.31
N ILE A 35 -5.73 19.62 -4.05
CA ILE A 35 -4.87 18.50 -3.64
C ILE A 35 -5.75 17.51 -2.89
N ASN A 36 -6.40 16.59 -3.60
CA ASN A 36 -7.17 15.50 -2.99
C ASN A 36 -6.23 14.68 -2.07
N PRO A 37 -6.23 14.91 -0.75
CA PRO A 37 -5.18 14.39 0.12
C PRO A 37 -5.43 12.90 0.41
N ALA A 38 -6.69 12.46 0.37
CA ALA A 38 -7.07 11.06 0.51
C ALA A 38 -6.50 10.23 -0.65
N GLU A 39 -6.60 10.74 -1.88
CA GLU A 39 -6.04 10.07 -3.06
C GLU A 39 -4.51 10.02 -3.03
N ALA A 40 -3.84 11.09 -2.56
CA ALA A 40 -2.39 11.08 -2.37
C ALA A 40 -1.94 10.03 -1.33
N GLN A 41 -2.69 9.87 -0.24
CA GLN A 41 -2.41 8.83 0.74
C GLN A 41 -2.62 7.41 0.18
N LYS A 42 -3.71 7.19 -0.58
CA LYS A 42 -3.95 5.91 -1.28
C LYS A 42 -2.79 5.55 -2.21
N ARG A 43 -2.32 6.51 -3.01
CA ARG A 43 -1.15 6.33 -3.90
C ARG A 43 0.13 6.01 -3.14
N SER A 44 0.36 6.63 -1.99
CA SER A 44 1.52 6.35 -1.13
C SER A 44 1.47 4.91 -0.59
N ARG A 45 0.31 4.45 -0.12
CA ARG A 45 0.13 3.07 0.36
C ARG A 45 0.26 2.06 -0.76
N ASP A 46 -0.28 2.37 -1.94
CA ASP A 46 -0.13 1.56 -3.14
C ASP A 46 1.33 1.45 -3.60
N ALA A 47 2.10 2.54 -3.55
CA ALA A 47 3.53 2.49 -3.85
C ALA A 47 4.30 1.57 -2.87
N GLN A 48 3.92 1.60 -1.59
CA GLN A 48 4.43 0.67 -0.60
C GLN A 48 4.02 -0.78 -0.93
N ARG A 49 2.76 -1.03 -1.31
CA ARG A 49 2.30 -2.36 -1.74
C ARG A 49 3.11 -2.94 -2.88
N LEU A 50 3.34 -2.15 -3.93
CA LEU A 50 4.10 -2.59 -5.10
C LEU A 50 5.54 -2.96 -4.73
N LYS A 51 6.19 -2.18 -3.86
CA LYS A 51 7.54 -2.50 -3.36
C LYS A 51 7.55 -3.79 -2.52
N GLU A 52 6.55 -3.95 -1.66
CA GLU A 52 6.43 -5.12 -0.79
C GLU A 52 6.12 -6.40 -1.57
N LEU A 53 5.36 -6.34 -2.67
CA LEU A 53 5.13 -7.48 -3.56
C LEU A 53 6.43 -8.04 -4.13
N GLY A 54 7.35 -7.17 -4.58
CA GLY A 54 8.67 -7.63 -5.04
C GLY A 54 9.52 -8.23 -3.92
N THR A 55 9.37 -7.75 -2.69
CA THR A 55 10.05 -8.33 -1.52
C THR A 55 9.49 -9.72 -1.18
N LEU A 56 8.16 -9.85 -1.19
CA LEU A 56 7.46 -11.11 -0.97
C LEU A 56 7.78 -12.14 -2.05
N GLN A 57 7.94 -11.71 -3.30
CA GLN A 57 8.32 -12.59 -4.39
C GLN A 57 9.64 -13.32 -4.09
N GLY A 58 10.69 -12.58 -3.71
CA GLY A 58 11.98 -13.17 -3.36
C GLY A 58 11.91 -14.09 -2.12
N ILE A 59 11.10 -13.71 -1.12
CA ILE A 59 10.87 -14.55 0.07
C ILE A 59 10.19 -15.87 -0.31
N VAL A 60 9.15 -15.82 -1.16
CA VAL A 60 8.41 -17.00 -1.62
C VAL A 60 9.31 -17.91 -2.46
N GLU A 61 10.13 -17.35 -3.35
CA GLU A 61 11.09 -18.13 -4.16
C GLU A 61 12.10 -18.87 -3.28
N GLN A 62 12.63 -18.21 -2.25
CA GLN A 62 13.56 -18.83 -1.31
C GLN A 62 12.87 -19.91 -0.46
N TYR A 63 11.64 -19.66 0.01
CA TYR A 63 10.83 -20.63 0.72
C TYR A 63 10.55 -21.88 -0.13
N ILE A 64 10.23 -21.70 -1.42
CA ILE A 64 10.02 -22.82 -2.35
C ILE A 64 11.31 -23.63 -2.53
N GLY A 65 12.44 -22.96 -2.72
CA GLY A 65 13.73 -23.61 -2.93
C GLY A 65 14.11 -24.56 -1.78
N ASP A 66 13.85 -24.17 -0.54
CA ASP A 66 14.19 -24.96 0.65
C ASP A 66 13.17 -26.06 0.98
N ASN A 67 11.93 -25.95 0.50
CA ASN A 67 10.82 -26.85 0.88
C ASN A 67 10.26 -27.64 -0.31
N ILE A 68 10.95 -27.66 -1.46
CA ILE A 68 10.44 -28.21 -2.74
C ILE A 68 9.80 -29.61 -2.63
N SER A 69 10.32 -30.48 -1.76
CA SER A 69 9.87 -31.87 -1.59
C SER A 69 8.63 -32.03 -0.72
N SER A 70 8.24 -31.02 0.06
CA SER A 70 7.11 -31.04 0.99
C SER A 70 5.99 -30.08 0.61
N LEU A 71 6.19 -29.23 -0.40
CA LEU A 71 5.21 -28.25 -0.82
C LEU A 71 4.10 -28.87 -1.68
N THR A 72 2.88 -28.43 -1.39
CA THR A 72 1.66 -28.70 -2.14
C THR A 72 0.97 -27.38 -2.44
N ALA A 73 -0.12 -27.41 -3.21
CA ALA A 73 -0.96 -26.24 -3.38
C ALA A 73 -1.36 -25.62 -2.03
N MET A 74 -1.31 -24.29 -1.96
CA MET A 74 -1.61 -23.55 -0.73
C MET A 74 -2.11 -22.14 -1.02
N SER A 75 -2.78 -21.58 -0.01
CA SER A 75 -3.28 -20.21 0.02
C SER A 75 -2.90 -19.56 1.35
N ALA A 76 -2.17 -18.45 1.30
CA ALA A 76 -1.81 -17.68 2.49
C ALA A 76 -2.20 -16.21 2.32
N PHE A 77 -2.67 -15.57 3.39
CA PHE A 77 -3.13 -14.19 3.40
C PHE A 77 -2.43 -13.39 4.49
N SER A 78 -2.30 -12.09 4.30
CA SER A 78 -1.81 -11.16 5.33
C SER A 78 -2.93 -10.38 6.02
N THR A 79 -4.19 -10.81 5.88
CA THR A 79 -5.37 -10.09 6.40
C THR A 79 -5.95 -10.77 7.64
N GLY A 80 -6.56 -10.01 8.53
CA GLY A 80 -7.37 -10.58 9.62
C GLY A 80 -6.61 -11.05 10.87
N GLY A 81 -5.29 -10.82 10.94
CA GLY A 81 -4.53 -10.96 12.18
C GLY A 81 -4.00 -12.36 12.46
N ASN A 82 -2.82 -12.64 11.93
CA ASN A 82 -1.60 -12.79 12.72
C ASN A 82 -0.43 -12.64 11.73
N ASN A 83 -0.02 -11.42 11.40
CA ASN A 83 0.95 -11.21 10.30
C ASN A 83 2.41 -11.35 10.76
N GLN A 84 2.60 -12.11 11.84
CA GLN A 84 3.91 -12.44 12.35
C GLN A 84 4.59 -13.40 11.37
N CYS A 85 5.91 -13.35 11.29
CA CYS A 85 6.63 -14.44 10.68
C CYS A 85 6.41 -15.69 11.58
N GLY A 86 6.16 -16.86 11.00
CA GLY A 86 6.04 -18.13 11.72
C GLY A 86 4.77 -18.93 11.38
N THR A 87 4.67 -20.14 11.92
CA THR A 87 3.62 -21.13 11.60
C THR A 87 2.20 -20.73 12.00
N GLY A 88 2.03 -19.80 12.94
CA GLY A 88 0.73 -19.21 13.28
C GLY A 88 0.44 -17.90 12.53
N GLY A 89 1.32 -17.53 11.60
CA GLY A 89 1.43 -16.26 10.92
C GLY A 89 0.57 -16.17 9.66
N TRP A 90 1.20 -15.89 8.51
CA TRP A 90 0.68 -15.96 7.13
C TRP A 90 0.01 -17.30 6.78
N HIS A 91 -1.11 -17.62 7.45
CA HIS A 91 -1.90 -18.85 7.38
C HIS A 91 -1.08 -20.13 7.19
N GLY A 92 -0.01 -20.31 7.99
CA GLY A 92 0.77 -21.55 8.04
C GLY A 92 2.15 -21.49 7.38
N LEU A 93 2.51 -20.38 6.72
CA LEU A 93 3.85 -20.20 6.15
C LEU A 93 4.87 -19.71 7.19
N ASP A 94 5.87 -20.54 7.49
CA ASP A 94 7.04 -20.12 8.26
C ASP A 94 8.04 -19.34 7.39
N LEU A 95 7.78 -18.04 7.27
CA LEU A 95 8.65 -17.11 6.53
C LEU A 95 9.77 -16.50 7.40
N CYS A 96 9.85 -16.83 8.70
CA CYS A 96 10.85 -16.23 9.60
C CYS A 96 12.30 -16.55 9.21
N LYS A 97 12.52 -17.65 8.50
CA LYS A 97 13.86 -18.03 8.00
C LYS A 97 14.37 -17.09 6.91
N TYR A 98 13.46 -16.39 6.24
CA TYR A 98 13.74 -15.58 5.04
C TYR A 98 13.57 -14.09 5.31
N ALA A 99 12.79 -13.72 6.34
CA ALA A 99 12.64 -12.34 6.78
C ALA A 99 12.35 -12.23 8.28
N ASN A 100 13.01 -11.28 8.95
CA ASN A 100 12.74 -10.95 10.36
C ASN A 100 11.35 -10.36 10.58
N THR A 101 10.81 -9.68 9.57
CA THR A 101 9.43 -9.18 9.52
C THR A 101 8.91 -9.38 8.10
N VAL A 102 7.76 -10.01 7.95
CA VAL A 102 7.11 -10.14 6.64
C VAL A 102 6.27 -8.89 6.37
N SER A 103 6.06 -8.58 5.10
CA SER A 103 5.18 -7.49 4.65
C SER A 103 3.81 -7.54 5.31
N ILE A 104 3.29 -6.35 5.66
CA ILE A 104 1.97 -6.17 6.24
C ILE A 104 1.35 -4.99 5.51
N ASP A 105 0.13 -5.20 5.02
CA ASP A 105 -0.58 -4.14 4.32
C ASP A 105 -0.70 -2.89 5.21
N PRO A 106 -0.46 -1.68 4.70
CA PRO A 106 -0.51 -0.46 5.52
C PRO A 106 -1.87 -0.21 6.19
N VAL A 107 -2.96 -0.76 5.64
CA VAL A 107 -4.31 -0.68 6.18
C VAL A 107 -4.63 -1.93 7.03
N ASN A 108 -4.27 -3.12 6.54
CA ASN A 108 -4.42 -4.42 7.22
C ASN A 108 -5.80 -4.66 7.84
N ARG A 109 -6.84 -4.31 7.08
CA ARG A 109 -8.26 -4.46 7.42
C ARG A 109 -9.08 -4.28 6.14
N ASP A 110 -10.40 -4.35 6.25
CA ASP A 110 -11.27 -3.96 5.15
C ASP A 110 -11.15 -2.48 4.82
N GLY A 111 -11.01 -2.17 3.53
CA GLY A 111 -10.90 -0.80 3.02
C GLY A 111 -11.30 -0.70 1.56
N GLU A 112 -11.23 0.52 1.03
CA GLU A 112 -11.58 0.79 -0.36
C GLU A 112 -10.47 0.32 -1.30
N TYR A 113 -10.83 -0.38 -2.38
CA TYR A 113 -9.91 -0.73 -3.47
C TYR A 113 -10.53 -0.43 -4.83
N THR A 114 -9.68 -0.20 -5.83
CA THR A 114 -10.09 -0.05 -7.22
C THR A 114 -10.11 -1.40 -7.93
N LEU A 115 -11.09 -1.56 -8.81
CA LEU A 115 -11.09 -2.58 -9.84
C LEU A 115 -10.36 -2.09 -11.09
N SER A 116 -10.14 -3.01 -12.02
CA SER A 116 -9.50 -2.74 -13.33
C SER A 116 -10.27 -1.73 -14.20
N ASP A 117 -11.59 -1.64 -14.05
CA ASP A 117 -12.44 -0.67 -14.73
C ASP A 117 -12.48 0.71 -14.04
N GLY A 118 -11.77 0.87 -12.92
CA GLY A 118 -11.76 2.09 -12.10
C GLY A 118 -12.90 2.20 -11.08
N THR A 119 -13.80 1.22 -11.01
CA THR A 119 -14.83 1.13 -9.98
C THR A 119 -14.20 0.94 -8.61
N ILE A 120 -14.70 1.65 -7.59
CA ILE A 120 -14.27 1.47 -6.20
C ILE A 120 -15.19 0.48 -5.49
N GLN A 121 -14.60 -0.48 -4.79
CA GLN A 121 -15.29 -1.44 -3.92
C GLN A 121 -14.67 -1.43 -2.51
N THR A 122 -15.28 -2.17 -1.59
CA THR A 122 -14.78 -2.33 -0.21
C THR A 122 -14.57 -3.81 0.10
N GLY A 123 -13.48 -4.11 0.80
CA GLY A 123 -13.16 -5.47 1.24
C GLY A 123 -11.74 -5.55 1.77
N ALA A 124 -11.28 -6.76 2.04
CA ALA A 124 -9.99 -6.98 2.67
C ALA A 124 -8.83 -6.38 1.83
N LEU A 125 -8.00 -5.55 2.48
CA LEU A 125 -6.75 -5.04 1.94
C LEU A 125 -5.58 -5.76 2.58
N GLY A 126 -4.81 -6.45 1.74
CA GLY A 126 -3.74 -7.34 2.15
C GLY A 126 -2.92 -7.84 0.98
N TYR A 127 -1.96 -8.67 1.32
CA TYR A 127 -1.24 -9.53 0.40
C TYR A 127 -1.82 -10.94 0.46
N GLN A 128 -1.77 -11.63 -0.66
CA GLN A 128 -2.10 -13.04 -0.78
C GLN A 128 -1.00 -13.74 -1.54
N ILE A 129 -0.64 -14.94 -1.08
CA ILE A 129 0.24 -15.88 -1.78
C ILE A 129 -0.62 -17.07 -2.16
N GLN A 130 -0.57 -17.45 -3.43
CA GLN A 130 -1.16 -18.67 -3.94
C GLN A 130 -0.09 -19.54 -4.55
N MET A 131 -0.17 -20.84 -4.34
CA MET A 131 0.70 -21.82 -4.98
C MET A 131 -0.14 -23.00 -5.44
N ASP A 132 0.19 -23.56 -6.60
CA ASP A 132 -0.41 -24.80 -7.09
C ASP A 132 0.50 -26.01 -6.89
N ASN A 133 0.00 -27.20 -7.25
CA ASN A 133 0.75 -28.46 -7.11
C ASN A 133 1.96 -28.56 -8.05
N ASN A 134 2.09 -27.66 -9.03
CA ASN A 134 3.24 -27.57 -9.92
C ASN A 134 4.27 -26.55 -9.41
N LEU A 135 4.10 -26.06 -8.17
CA LEU A 135 4.93 -25.03 -7.54
C LEU A 135 4.94 -23.70 -8.31
N ARG A 136 3.89 -23.44 -9.11
CA ARG A 136 3.67 -22.14 -9.72
C ARG A 136 2.99 -21.27 -8.68
N TYR A 137 3.49 -20.05 -8.49
CA TYR A 137 3.02 -19.15 -7.45
C TYR A 137 2.59 -17.80 -8.02
N ASN A 138 1.62 -17.19 -7.34
CA ASN A 138 1.24 -15.79 -7.52
C ASN A 138 1.28 -15.09 -6.15
N VAL A 139 1.84 -13.89 -6.11
CA VAL A 139 1.79 -12.98 -4.97
C VAL A 139 1.06 -11.72 -5.41
N CYS A 140 0.03 -11.33 -4.69
CA CYS A 140 -0.86 -10.28 -5.15
C CYS A 140 -1.39 -9.41 -4.02
N ALA A 141 -1.80 -8.20 -4.40
CA ALA A 141 -2.45 -7.25 -3.52
C ALA A 141 -3.53 -6.48 -4.28
N ARG A 142 -4.48 -5.91 -3.52
CA ARG A 142 -5.43 -4.92 -4.05
C ARG A 142 -4.83 -3.53 -4.00
N MET A 143 -5.21 -2.69 -4.96
CA MET A 143 -4.75 -1.30 -5.05
C MET A 143 -5.88 -0.36 -4.65
N GLU A 144 -5.60 0.67 -3.85
CA GLU A 144 -6.62 1.60 -3.35
C GLU A 144 -6.95 2.73 -4.32
N SER A 145 -5.93 3.23 -5.03
CA SER A 145 -6.04 4.38 -5.91
C SER A 145 -6.58 3.99 -7.27
N SER A 146 -7.62 4.68 -7.75
CA SER A 146 -8.15 4.50 -9.11
C SER A 146 -7.11 4.83 -10.20
N ALA A 147 -6.07 5.60 -9.87
CA ALA A 147 -4.95 5.84 -10.77
C ALA A 147 -4.13 4.58 -11.08
N ASN A 148 -4.27 3.53 -10.26
CA ASN A 148 -3.63 2.23 -10.49
C ASN A 148 -4.55 1.22 -11.20
N ALA A 149 -5.79 1.56 -11.56
CA ALA A 149 -6.72 0.65 -12.24
C ALA A 149 -6.11 0.04 -13.52
N GLY A 150 -5.45 0.86 -14.34
CA GLY A 150 -4.76 0.39 -15.56
C GLY A 150 -3.58 -0.55 -15.30
N LYS A 151 -3.01 -0.58 -14.08
CA LYS A 151 -1.97 -1.54 -13.73
C LYS A 151 -2.52 -2.95 -13.51
N LEU A 152 -3.77 -3.06 -13.06
CA LEU A 152 -4.46 -4.34 -12.81
C LEU A 152 -4.80 -5.11 -14.10
N THR A 153 -4.68 -4.46 -15.25
CA THR A 153 -4.86 -5.09 -16.57
C THR A 153 -3.55 -5.29 -17.32
N SER A 154 -2.45 -4.74 -16.81
CA SER A 154 -1.17 -4.62 -17.53
C SER A 154 -0.04 -5.40 -16.88
N ASP A 155 -0.28 -6.09 -15.77
CA ASP A 155 0.67 -6.97 -15.09
C ASP A 155 0.75 -8.37 -15.71
N GLY A 156 -0.06 -8.63 -16.74
CA GLY A 156 -0.01 -9.82 -17.59
C GLY A 156 -1.07 -10.87 -17.29
N VAL A 157 -1.93 -10.62 -16.31
CA VAL A 157 -3.17 -11.38 -16.07
C VAL A 157 -4.29 -10.37 -15.85
N ILE A 158 -5.39 -10.49 -16.60
CA ILE A 158 -6.48 -9.52 -16.49
C ILE A 158 -7.38 -9.91 -15.31
N ASN A 159 -7.20 -9.25 -14.17
CA ASN A 159 -8.08 -9.38 -13.02
C ASN A 159 -8.16 -8.06 -12.20
N ASN A 160 -8.60 -8.14 -10.94
CA ASN A 160 -8.76 -6.99 -10.05
C ASN A 160 -7.68 -6.91 -8.97
N TYR A 161 -6.53 -7.52 -9.23
CA TYR A 161 -5.37 -7.58 -8.37
C TYR A 161 -4.16 -7.06 -9.13
N PHE A 162 -3.20 -6.50 -8.40
CA PHE A 162 -1.86 -6.35 -8.94
C PHE A 162 -1.04 -7.55 -8.47
N GLU A 163 -0.40 -8.25 -9.40
CA GLU A 163 0.28 -9.49 -9.08
C GLU A 163 1.67 -9.65 -9.70
N VAL A 164 2.51 -10.40 -8.99
CA VAL A 164 3.77 -10.95 -9.47
C VAL A 164 3.67 -12.46 -9.41
N TYR A 165 4.09 -13.13 -10.47
CA TYR A 165 3.86 -14.57 -10.63
C TYR A 165 5.04 -15.27 -11.27
N SER A 166 5.11 -16.58 -11.06
CA SER A 166 6.09 -17.44 -11.72
C SER A 166 5.68 -17.80 -13.15
N SER A 167 4.38 -17.78 -13.49
CA SER A 167 3.87 -18.03 -14.85
C SER A 167 2.43 -17.52 -15.05
N THR A 168 2.05 -17.19 -16.28
CA THR A 168 0.71 -16.64 -16.66
C THR A 168 -0.44 -17.67 -16.65
N GLY A 169 -0.20 -18.92 -16.27
CA GLY A 169 -1.22 -19.97 -16.13
C GLY A 169 -1.26 -20.62 -14.75
N GLY A 170 -0.70 -19.93 -13.75
CA GLY A 170 -0.62 -20.36 -12.36
C GLY A 170 -1.95 -20.21 -11.59
N PRO A 171 -1.92 -20.34 -10.25
CA PRO A 171 -3.09 -20.15 -9.42
C PRO A 171 -3.55 -18.68 -9.46
N THR A 172 -4.85 -18.43 -9.26
CA THR A 172 -5.42 -17.08 -9.32
C THR A 172 -5.68 -16.50 -7.94
N CYS A 173 -5.45 -15.21 -7.77
CA CYS A 173 -5.77 -14.50 -6.55
C CYS A 173 -7.27 -14.33 -6.32
N GLY A 174 -7.66 -14.38 -5.05
CA GLY A 174 -9.05 -14.32 -4.60
C GLY A 174 -9.07 -14.34 -3.07
N PHE A 175 -9.50 -13.23 -2.47
CA PHE A 175 -9.75 -13.14 -1.01
C PHE A 175 -11.03 -13.87 -0.65
#